data_AF-A0A3D3LQT5-F1
#
_entry.id   AF-A0A3D3LQT5-F1
#
_cell.length_a   1.000
_cell.length_b   1.000
_cell.length_c   1.000
_cell.angle_alpha   90.00
_cell.angle_beta   90.00
_cell.angle_gamma   90.00
#
_symmetry.space_group_name_H-M   'P 1'
#
loop_
_entity.id
_entity.type
_entity.pdbx_description
1 polymer ?
#
loop_
_entity_poly.entity_id
_entity_poly.type
_entity_poly.pdbx_seq_one_letter_code
_entity_poly.pdbx_strand_id
1 'polypeptide(L)'
;MKTLLILLFVALMATSVTAQESGSLYGKNINETAQVVTLTDLVSNADSYNGKEIIVTGTITDVCQKAGCWVTFTDGEKEIRVRTDHNFFVPKDASNVSAKVNGVFVIKEISEDKAKHYNDESINKKDPSTIVGPQKVYEINATGIYIGAAGDSNTIDIKKDQSDCSSKKTDCSTKKEDCTKKND
;
A
#
# COMPACT_ATOMS: atom_id res chain seq x y z
N MET A 1 67.22 -0.27 18.40
CA MET A 1 66.46 -0.54 17.16
C MET A 1 65.79 -1.91 17.28
N LYS A 2 64.57 -1.96 17.82
CA LYS A 2 63.62 -3.11 17.85
C LYS A 2 62.59 -2.88 18.97
N THR A 3 61.46 -2.27 18.61
CA THR A 3 60.10 -2.53 19.14
C THR A 3 59.15 -1.59 18.39
N LEU A 4 58.44 -2.11 17.38
CA LEU A 4 57.05 -2.62 17.49
C LEU A 4 56.06 -1.44 17.49
N LEU A 5 55.57 -0.92 16.35
CA LEU A 5 54.73 -1.56 15.32
C LEU A 5 53.40 -2.09 15.90
N ILE A 6 52.65 -1.25 16.62
CA ILE A 6 51.23 -1.48 17.00
C ILE A 6 50.52 -0.10 17.01
N LEU A 7 49.27 -0.07 16.54
CA LEU A 7 48.31 1.04 16.44
C LEU A 7 48.05 1.62 15.03
N LEU A 8 48.19 0.79 13.99
CA LEU A 8 47.45 0.93 12.74
C LEU A 8 46.29 -0.08 12.77
N PHE A 9 45.12 0.30 13.30
CA PHE A 9 43.78 -0.25 12.98
C PHE A 9 42.72 0.34 13.94
N VAL A 10 42.41 1.64 13.81
CA VAL A 10 41.09 2.11 14.27
C VAL A 10 40.12 1.74 13.16
N ALA A 11 39.50 0.57 13.32
CA ALA A 11 38.46 0.07 12.45
C ALA A 11 37.28 1.05 12.46
N LEU A 12 37.20 1.85 11.40
CA LEU A 12 36.03 2.65 11.06
C LEU A 12 34.92 1.68 10.62
N MET A 13 34.20 1.13 11.60
CA MET A 13 32.98 0.36 11.37
C MET A 13 31.89 1.32 10.91
N ALA A 14 31.77 1.50 9.59
CA ALA A 14 30.60 2.12 8.97
C ALA A 14 29.43 1.15 9.13
N THR A 15 28.60 1.37 10.15
CA THR A 15 27.32 0.67 10.29
C THR A 15 26.33 1.35 9.36
N SER A 16 26.00 0.69 8.25
CA SER A 16 24.90 1.10 7.38
C SER A 16 23.60 0.79 8.12
N VAL A 17 22.90 1.82 8.60
CA VAL A 17 21.51 1.69 9.03
C VAL A 17 20.69 1.36 7.79
N THR A 18 20.23 0.13 7.67
CA THR A 18 19.17 -0.23 6.74
C THR A 18 17.87 0.22 7.37
N ALA A 19 17.21 1.23 6.80
CA ALA A 19 15.84 1.56 7.14
C ALA A 19 14.96 0.35 6.81
N GLN A 20 14.46 -0.33 7.83
CA GLN A 20 13.44 -1.36 7.66
C GLN A 20 12.14 -0.63 7.31
N GLU A 21 11.72 -0.73 6.05
CA GLU A 21 10.36 -0.34 5.67
C GLU A 21 9.40 -1.16 6.54
N SER A 22 8.70 -0.46 7.42
CA SER A 22 7.67 -1.03 8.28
C SER A 22 6.33 -0.63 7.70
N GLY A 23 5.37 -1.55 7.73
CA GLY A 23 4.06 -1.36 7.11
C GLY A 23 3.18 -2.58 7.28
N SER A 24 1.98 -2.51 6.73
CA SER A 24 0.97 -3.56 6.82
C SER A 24 0.26 -3.75 5.49
N LEU A 25 0.12 -5.02 5.10
CA LEU A 25 -0.62 -5.42 3.92
C LEU A 25 -2.08 -5.72 4.27
N TYR A 26 -3.01 -5.20 3.47
CA TYR A 26 -4.43 -5.49 3.54
C TYR A 26 -4.90 -6.04 2.20
N GLY A 27 -5.78 -7.04 2.24
CA GLY A 27 -6.22 -7.75 1.04
C GLY A 27 -5.21 -8.82 0.59
N LYS A 28 -5.06 -8.99 -0.72
CA LYS A 28 -4.13 -9.95 -1.34
C LYS A 28 -2.70 -9.38 -1.39
N ASN A 29 -1.73 -10.27 -1.58
CA ASN A 29 -0.36 -9.88 -1.90
C ASN A 29 -0.33 -9.00 -3.17
N ILE A 30 0.56 -8.02 -3.17
CA ILE A 30 0.82 -7.18 -4.33
C ILE A 30 1.39 -8.06 -5.45
N ASN A 31 0.78 -8.00 -6.62
CA ASN A 31 1.31 -8.65 -7.81
C ASN A 31 2.52 -7.87 -8.35
N GLU A 32 3.73 -8.16 -7.86
CA GLU A 32 4.95 -7.45 -8.25
C GLU A 32 5.32 -7.56 -9.76
N THR A 33 4.59 -8.37 -10.53
CA THR A 33 4.73 -8.46 -12.00
C THR A 33 3.77 -7.53 -12.76
N ALA A 34 2.78 -6.96 -12.08
CA ALA A 34 1.85 -6.00 -12.66
C ALA A 34 2.57 -4.71 -13.07
N GLN A 35 1.98 -3.98 -14.01
CA GLN A 35 2.54 -2.74 -14.51
C GLN A 35 2.52 -1.66 -13.42
N VAL A 36 3.68 -1.10 -13.09
CA VAL A 36 3.80 0.06 -12.21
C VAL A 36 3.56 1.33 -13.04
N VAL A 37 2.65 2.19 -12.57
CA VAL A 37 2.26 3.44 -13.24
C VAL A 37 2.23 4.57 -12.20
N THR A 38 2.60 5.78 -12.59
CA THR A 38 2.43 6.95 -11.70
C THR A 38 0.98 7.41 -11.72
N LEU A 39 0.49 8.03 -10.65
CA LEU A 39 -0.90 8.49 -10.61
C LEU A 39 -1.16 9.58 -11.66
N THR A 40 -0.23 10.52 -11.84
CA THR A 40 -0.27 11.51 -12.93
C THR A 40 -0.35 10.87 -14.32
N ASP A 41 0.45 9.85 -14.64
CA ASP A 41 0.36 9.17 -15.95
C ASP A 41 -0.95 8.39 -16.10
N LEU A 42 -1.37 7.70 -15.03
CA LEU A 42 -2.60 6.92 -15.01
C LEU A 42 -3.82 7.79 -15.34
N VAL A 43 -3.93 8.97 -14.74
CA VAL A 43 -5.06 9.88 -14.98
C VAL A 43 -4.95 10.61 -16.31
N SER A 44 -3.74 11.01 -16.72
CA SER A 44 -3.53 11.72 -17.99
C SER A 44 -3.76 10.83 -19.21
N ASN A 45 -3.52 9.53 -19.07
CA ASN A 45 -3.69 8.52 -20.12
C ASN A 45 -4.76 7.48 -19.76
N ALA A 46 -5.80 7.90 -19.02
CA ALA A 46 -6.76 7.01 -18.38
C ALA A 46 -7.39 5.95 -19.30
N ASP A 47 -7.78 6.33 -20.53
CA ASP A 47 -8.41 5.39 -21.46
C ASP A 47 -7.50 4.23 -21.86
N SER A 48 -6.18 4.47 -21.91
CA SER A 48 -5.17 3.44 -22.19
C SER A 48 -4.99 2.44 -21.05
N TYR A 49 -5.40 2.80 -19.83
CA TYR A 49 -5.27 1.98 -18.63
C TYR A 49 -6.59 1.37 -18.15
N ASN A 50 -7.72 1.81 -18.70
CA ASN A 50 -9.03 1.33 -18.30
C ASN A 50 -9.15 -0.20 -18.45
N GLY A 51 -9.52 -0.88 -17.36
CA GLY A 51 -9.61 -2.33 -17.27
C GLY A 51 -8.28 -3.07 -17.07
N LYS A 52 -7.15 -2.36 -16.96
CA LYS A 52 -5.83 -2.98 -16.73
C LYS A 52 -5.52 -3.12 -15.25
N GLU A 53 -4.84 -4.21 -14.90
CA GLU A 53 -4.23 -4.38 -13.59
C GLU A 53 -2.93 -3.57 -13.51
N ILE A 54 -2.83 -2.74 -12.47
CA ILE A 54 -1.72 -1.82 -12.27
C ILE A 54 -1.30 -1.78 -10.80
N ILE A 55 -0.10 -1.25 -10.57
CA ILE A 55 0.41 -0.84 -9.27
C ILE A 55 0.63 0.67 -9.30
N VAL A 56 0.11 1.36 -8.28
CA VAL A 56 0.38 2.79 -8.03
C VAL A 56 0.88 3.00 -6.62
N THR A 57 1.75 3.98 -6.45
CA THR A 57 2.18 4.50 -5.16
C THR A 57 1.66 5.92 -4.97
N GLY A 58 1.50 6.33 -3.73
CA GLY A 58 0.89 7.61 -3.37
C GLY A 58 0.52 7.64 -1.89
N THR A 59 -0.28 8.64 -1.51
CA THR A 59 -0.66 8.92 -0.13
C THR A 59 -2.17 8.80 0.02
N ILE A 60 -2.61 8.16 1.09
CA ILE A 60 -4.02 8.12 1.48
C ILE A 60 -4.37 9.47 2.11
N THR A 61 -5.37 10.19 1.59
CA THR A 61 -5.81 11.48 2.17
C THR A 61 -7.09 11.34 3.00
N ASP A 62 -7.89 10.34 2.70
CA ASP A 62 -9.18 10.10 3.35
C ASP A 62 -9.55 8.63 3.29
N VAL A 63 -10.32 8.18 4.27
CA VAL A 63 -10.77 6.80 4.42
C VAL A 63 -12.25 6.83 4.76
N CYS A 64 -13.02 5.91 4.17
CA CYS A 64 -14.43 5.69 4.53
C CYS A 64 -14.60 5.50 6.04
N GLN A 65 -15.23 6.44 6.73
CA GLN A 65 -15.42 6.38 8.17
C GLN A 65 -16.52 5.44 8.61
N LYS A 66 -17.34 4.95 7.67
CA LYS A 66 -18.34 3.91 7.96
C LYS A 66 -17.66 2.56 8.18
N ALA A 67 -16.88 2.10 7.20
CA ALA A 67 -16.31 0.75 7.23
C ALA A 67 -14.84 0.64 6.80
N GLY A 68 -14.24 1.67 6.21
CA GLY A 68 -12.90 1.56 5.60
C GLY A 68 -12.90 0.84 4.25
N CYS A 69 -14.03 0.84 3.52
CA CYS A 69 -14.20 0.13 2.25
C CYS A 69 -13.76 0.92 1.00
N TRP A 70 -13.34 2.17 1.20
CA TRP A 70 -12.73 3.01 0.17
C TRP A 70 -11.76 3.99 0.79
N VAL A 71 -10.78 4.44 -0.01
CA VAL A 71 -9.86 5.52 0.34
C VAL A 71 -9.73 6.52 -0.81
N THR A 72 -9.47 7.77 -0.46
CA THR A 72 -9.02 8.80 -1.42
C THR A 72 -7.49 8.77 -1.46
N PHE A 73 -6.93 8.75 -2.66
CA PHE A 73 -5.52 8.48 -2.89
C PHE A 73 -4.93 9.50 -3.86
N THR A 74 -3.75 10.04 -3.54
CA THR A 74 -3.12 11.13 -4.31
C THR A 74 -1.61 10.98 -4.40
N ASP A 75 -1.01 11.53 -5.45
CA ASP A 75 0.43 11.79 -5.53
C ASP A 75 0.78 13.27 -5.27
N GLY A 76 -0.20 14.08 -4.83
CA GLY A 76 -0.09 15.52 -4.66
C GLY A 76 -0.56 16.33 -5.87
N GLU A 77 -0.63 15.73 -7.06
CA GLU A 77 -1.09 16.40 -8.28
C GLU A 77 -2.45 15.89 -8.77
N LYS A 78 -2.66 14.57 -8.70
CA LYS A 78 -3.90 13.90 -9.06
C LYS A 78 -4.49 13.20 -7.86
N GLU A 79 -5.81 13.10 -7.85
CA GLU A 79 -6.56 12.38 -6.83
C GLU A 79 -7.47 11.36 -7.52
N ILE A 80 -7.49 10.14 -6.98
CA ILE A 80 -8.36 9.07 -7.43
C ILE A 80 -9.04 8.40 -6.24
N ARG A 81 -10.06 7.59 -6.53
CA ARG A 81 -10.69 6.71 -5.54
C ARG A 81 -10.04 5.33 -5.60
N VAL A 82 -9.84 4.70 -4.45
CA VAL A 82 -9.48 3.28 -4.38
C VAL A 82 -10.57 2.58 -3.58
N ARG A 83 -11.20 1.55 -4.15
CA ARG A 83 -12.25 0.77 -3.50
C ARG A 83 -11.77 -0.64 -3.23
N THR A 84 -12.10 -1.15 -2.05
CA THR A 84 -11.79 -2.54 -1.66
C THR A 84 -12.92 -3.51 -2.03
N ASP A 85 -14.07 -2.96 -2.42
CA ASP A 85 -15.34 -3.68 -2.62
C ASP A 85 -15.72 -4.58 -1.44
N HIS A 86 -15.38 -4.18 -0.21
CA HIS A 86 -15.60 -4.92 1.04
C HIS A 86 -14.87 -6.28 1.10
N ASN A 87 -13.91 -6.55 0.20
CA ASN A 87 -13.07 -7.74 0.28
C ASN A 87 -12.06 -7.65 1.44
N PHE A 88 -11.71 -6.43 1.83
CA PHE A 88 -10.90 -6.09 2.99
C PHE A 88 -11.19 -4.64 3.42
N PHE A 89 -10.69 -4.23 4.58
CA PHE A 89 -10.95 -2.91 5.14
C PHE A 89 -9.63 -2.21 5.48
N VAL A 90 -9.56 -0.93 5.14
CA VAL A 90 -8.44 -0.05 5.47
C VAL A 90 -8.68 0.58 6.84
N PRO A 91 -7.67 0.67 7.73
CA PRO A 91 -7.80 1.39 8.99
C PRO A 91 -8.28 2.82 8.77
N LYS A 92 -9.26 3.26 9.57
CA LYS A 92 -9.91 4.57 9.40
C LYS A 92 -9.01 5.76 9.71
N ASP A 93 -7.90 5.51 10.38
CA ASP A 93 -6.84 6.43 10.78
C ASP A 93 -5.63 6.40 9.82
N ALA A 94 -5.71 5.66 8.71
CA ALA A 94 -4.62 5.55 7.73
C ALA A 94 -4.43 6.79 6.83
N SER A 95 -5.10 7.91 7.12
CA SER A 95 -4.91 9.18 6.41
C SER A 95 -3.48 9.73 6.63
N ASN A 96 -2.96 10.39 5.61
CA ASN A 96 -1.60 10.94 5.50
C ASN A 96 -0.48 9.92 5.54
N VAL A 97 -0.77 8.65 5.20
CA VAL A 97 0.23 7.58 5.14
C VAL A 97 0.45 7.17 3.68
N SER A 98 1.72 6.95 3.33
CA SER A 98 2.11 6.43 2.02
C SER A 98 1.65 4.99 1.86
N ALA A 99 1.16 4.63 0.67
CA ALA A 99 0.73 3.29 0.36
C ALA A 99 1.05 2.88 -1.08
N LYS A 100 1.14 1.57 -1.31
CA LYS A 100 1.25 0.90 -2.61
C LYS A 100 -0.04 0.11 -2.85
N VAL A 101 -0.77 0.45 -3.91
CA VAL A 101 -2.06 -0.17 -4.26
C VAL A 101 -1.88 -1.02 -5.51
N ASN A 102 -2.38 -2.26 -5.46
CA ASN A 102 -2.53 -3.11 -6.64
C ASN A 102 -4.02 -3.36 -6.88
N GLY A 103 -4.44 -3.24 -8.15
CA GLY A 103 -5.82 -3.46 -8.53
C GLY A 103 -6.09 -3.14 -9.99
N VAL A 104 -7.36 -3.22 -10.38
CA VAL A 104 -7.81 -2.90 -11.74
C VAL A 104 -8.27 -1.45 -11.79
N PHE A 105 -7.68 -0.67 -12.69
CA PHE A 105 -8.11 0.71 -12.92
C PHE A 105 -9.38 0.74 -13.75
N VAL A 106 -10.35 1.56 -13.35
CA VAL A 106 -11.62 1.72 -14.04
C VAL A 106 -12.02 3.19 -14.10
N ILE A 107 -12.57 3.59 -15.24
CA ILE A 107 -13.24 4.87 -15.43
C ILE A 107 -14.74 4.61 -15.36
N LYS A 108 -15.45 5.34 -14.50
CA LYS A 108 -16.90 5.23 -14.40
C LYS A 108 -17.58 6.54 -14.09
N GLU A 109 -18.87 6.58 -14.36
CA GLU A 109 -19.75 7.64 -13.90
C GLU A 109 -20.46 7.19 -12.63
N ILE A 110 -20.54 8.06 -11.63
CA ILE A 110 -21.35 7.86 -10.43
C ILE A 110 -22.50 8.85 -10.40
N SER A 111 -23.66 8.43 -9.89
CA SER A 111 -24.79 9.32 -9.68
C SER A 111 -24.50 10.36 -8.59
N GLU A 112 -25.27 11.46 -8.61
CA GLU A 112 -25.23 12.50 -7.57
C GLU A 112 -25.41 11.90 -6.16
N ASP A 113 -26.40 11.01 -5.98
CA ASP A 113 -26.66 10.35 -4.70
C ASP A 113 -25.46 9.54 -4.21
N LYS A 114 -24.76 8.85 -5.12
CA LYS A 114 -23.57 8.08 -4.76
C LYS A 114 -22.41 9.00 -4.39
N ALA A 115 -22.25 10.12 -5.10
CA ALA A 115 -21.25 11.13 -4.76
C ALA A 115 -21.51 11.77 -3.39
N LYS A 116 -22.78 12.09 -3.08
CA LYS A 116 -23.20 12.56 -1.74
C LYS A 116 -22.97 11.51 -0.66
N HIS A 117 -23.29 10.24 -0.95
CA HIS A 117 -23.02 9.15 -0.01
C HIS A 117 -21.53 9.03 0.34
N TYR A 118 -20.65 9.12 -0.65
CA TYR A 118 -19.20 9.14 -0.41
C TYR A 118 -18.76 10.36 0.40
N ASN A 119 -19.36 11.52 0.17
CA ASN A 119 -19.10 12.72 0.97
C ASN A 119 -19.51 12.54 2.43
N ASP A 120 -20.65 11.90 2.71
CA ASP A 120 -21.14 11.67 4.07
C ASP A 120 -20.26 10.71 4.87
N GLU A 121 -19.53 9.83 4.18
CA GLU A 121 -18.60 8.86 4.76
C GLU A 121 -17.16 9.40 4.92
N SER A 122 -16.87 10.60 4.41
CA SER A 122 -15.55 11.25 4.46
C SER A 122 -15.30 11.95 5.80
N ILE A 123 -14.05 12.05 6.24
CA ILE A 123 -13.67 13.03 7.30
C ILE A 123 -13.61 14.46 6.76
N ASN A 124 -13.36 14.62 5.46
CA ASN A 124 -13.17 15.88 4.74
C ASN A 124 -14.43 16.26 3.96
N LYS A 125 -15.58 16.29 4.66
CA LYS A 125 -16.89 16.56 4.04
C LYS A 125 -16.92 17.92 3.35
N LYS A 126 -17.42 17.92 2.11
CA LYS A 126 -17.80 19.11 1.34
C LYS A 126 -19.27 19.42 1.57
N ASP A 127 -19.67 20.65 1.23
CA ASP A 127 -21.08 21.04 1.24
C ASP A 127 -21.87 20.18 0.20
N PRO A 128 -22.86 19.37 0.61
CA PRO A 128 -23.60 18.52 -0.30
C PRO A 128 -24.33 19.27 -1.42
N SER A 129 -24.65 20.56 -1.24
CA SER A 129 -25.27 21.39 -2.27
C SER A 129 -24.34 21.66 -3.45
N THR A 130 -23.03 21.50 -3.26
CA THR A 130 -22.02 21.64 -4.32
C THR A 130 -21.86 20.37 -5.16
N ILE A 131 -22.45 19.25 -4.73
CA ILE A 131 -22.40 17.96 -5.43
C ILE A 131 -23.67 17.84 -6.27
N VAL A 132 -23.56 18.20 -7.55
CA VAL A 132 -24.69 18.24 -8.48
C VAL A 132 -24.38 17.45 -9.75
N GLY A 133 -25.32 16.61 -10.17
CA GLY A 133 -25.27 15.79 -11.38
C GLY A 133 -24.31 14.59 -11.30
N PRO A 134 -24.30 13.76 -12.35
CA PRO A 134 -23.37 12.63 -12.46
C PRO A 134 -21.91 13.09 -12.51
N GLN A 135 -21.02 12.33 -11.87
CA GLN A 135 -19.60 12.66 -11.76
C GLN A 135 -18.76 11.56 -12.41
N LYS A 136 -17.82 11.94 -13.30
CA LYS A 136 -16.78 11.03 -13.80
C LYS A 136 -15.76 10.79 -12.69
N VAL A 137 -15.48 9.52 -12.40
CA VAL A 137 -14.55 9.10 -11.34
C VAL A 137 -13.52 8.13 -11.91
N TYR A 138 -12.27 8.38 -11.56
CA TYR A 138 -11.16 7.45 -11.73
C TYR A 138 -11.04 6.60 -10.48
N GLU A 139 -11.14 5.29 -10.62
CA GLU A 139 -11.12 4.37 -9.50
C GLU A 139 -10.19 3.19 -9.73
N ILE A 140 -9.53 2.72 -8.67
CA ILE A 140 -8.89 1.40 -8.65
C ILE A 140 -9.73 0.47 -7.78
N ASN A 141 -10.19 -0.63 -8.37
CA ASN A 141 -10.74 -1.76 -7.63
C ASN A 141 -9.56 -2.56 -7.07
N ALA A 142 -9.20 -2.29 -5.83
CA ALA A 142 -8.02 -2.83 -5.19
C ALA A 142 -8.18 -4.32 -4.85
N THR A 143 -7.18 -5.11 -5.25
CA THR A 143 -6.99 -6.49 -4.78
C THR A 143 -6.16 -6.52 -3.51
N GLY A 144 -5.25 -5.57 -3.34
CA GLY A 144 -4.42 -5.40 -2.16
C GLY A 144 -3.85 -3.99 -2.01
N ILE A 145 -3.59 -3.60 -0.77
CA ILE A 145 -2.93 -2.33 -0.42
C ILE A 145 -1.90 -2.58 0.67
N TYR A 146 -0.67 -2.14 0.42
CA TYR A 146 0.38 -2.08 1.42
C TYR A 146 0.47 -0.64 1.93
N ILE A 147 0.27 -0.44 3.23
CA ILE A 147 0.30 0.86 3.89
C ILE A 147 1.57 0.94 4.70
N GLY A 148 2.38 1.98 4.51
CA GLY A 148 3.59 2.23 5.28
C GLY A 148 3.29 2.50 6.76
N ALA A 149 4.34 2.59 7.58
CA ALA A 149 4.19 2.97 8.98
C ALA A 149 3.80 4.45 9.09
N ALA A 150 2.78 4.73 9.92
CA ALA A 150 2.39 6.10 10.23
C ALA A 150 3.55 6.84 10.94
N GLY A 151 4.16 7.81 10.25
CA GLY A 151 5.32 8.57 10.75
C GLY A 151 6.41 8.85 9.72
N ASP A 152 6.30 8.30 8.52
CA ASP A 152 7.22 8.51 7.40
C ASP A 152 6.39 9.02 6.20
N SER A 153 6.50 10.32 5.91
CA SER A 153 5.98 10.94 4.68
C SER A 153 7.05 11.05 3.60
N ASN A 154 8.13 10.28 3.65
CA ASN A 154 9.14 10.33 2.61
C ASN A 154 10.01 9.07 2.64
N THR A 155 9.65 8.08 1.82
CA THR A 155 10.47 7.44 0.76
C THR A 155 9.88 6.05 0.48
N ILE A 156 9.03 5.89 -0.55
CA ILE A 156 8.81 4.57 -1.17
C ILE A 156 9.60 4.58 -2.47
N ASP A 157 10.93 4.45 -2.35
CA ASP A 157 11.82 4.29 -3.49
C ASP A 157 11.70 2.85 -3.97
N ILE A 158 11.13 2.67 -5.16
CA ILE A 158 11.15 1.39 -5.87
C ILE A 158 12.59 1.08 -6.26
N LYS A 159 13.30 0.34 -5.41
CA LYS A 159 14.52 -0.38 -5.81
C LYS A 159 14.24 -1.88 -5.81
N LYS A 160 14.36 -2.44 -7.01
CA LYS A 160 14.53 -3.87 -7.26
C LYS A 160 15.62 -4.42 -6.34
N ASP A 161 15.29 -5.36 -5.47
CA ASP A 161 16.19 -6.48 -5.23
C ASP A 161 15.39 -7.75 -5.01
N GLN A 162 15.65 -8.67 -5.92
CA GLN A 162 15.10 -10.00 -6.01
C GLN A 162 16.19 -10.92 -5.46
N SER A 163 16.28 -11.06 -4.14
CA SER A 163 17.15 -12.07 -3.53
C SER A 163 16.87 -12.26 -2.04
N ASP A 164 15.87 -13.07 -1.69
CA ASP A 164 16.12 -14.12 -0.68
C ASP A 164 14.98 -15.14 -0.60
N CYS A 165 15.11 -16.21 -1.38
CA CYS A 165 14.53 -17.50 -1.05
C CYS A 165 15.67 -18.50 -0.88
N SER A 166 16.59 -18.26 0.07
CA SER A 166 17.55 -19.29 0.46
C SER A 166 18.26 -18.99 1.78
N SER A 167 17.56 -19.06 2.91
CA SER A 167 18.22 -19.42 4.18
C SER A 167 17.23 -19.74 5.29
N LYS A 168 17.06 -21.03 5.57
CA LYS A 168 16.97 -21.68 6.90
C LYS A 168 16.39 -23.09 6.76
N LYS A 169 17.18 -23.98 6.13
CA LYS A 169 17.16 -25.41 6.49
C LYS A 169 18.21 -25.61 7.57
N THR A 170 17.85 -25.42 8.83
CA THR A 170 18.54 -26.12 9.92
C THR A 170 17.61 -26.29 11.10
N ASP A 171 17.43 -27.55 11.46
CA ASP A 171 16.91 -28.07 12.72
C ASP A 171 15.40 -27.92 13.02
N CYS A 172 14.63 -28.78 12.33
CA CYS A 172 13.41 -29.34 12.90
C CYS A 172 13.55 -30.88 12.91
N SER A 173 14.47 -31.37 13.72
CA SER A 173 14.66 -32.81 14.01
C SER A 173 14.84 -32.99 15.51
N THR A 174 13.72 -33.07 16.23
CA THR A 174 13.49 -33.95 17.41
C THR A 174 12.33 -33.38 18.24
N LYS A 175 11.12 -33.89 17.96
CA LYS A 175 10.08 -34.22 18.94
C LYS A 175 8.84 -34.67 18.17
N LYS A 176 8.81 -35.97 17.89
CA LYS A 176 7.60 -36.68 17.49
C LYS A 176 6.69 -36.80 18.71
N GLU A 177 5.45 -36.36 18.51
CA GLU A 177 4.23 -37.10 18.81
C GLU A 177 4.00 -37.50 20.27
N ASP A 178 3.22 -36.69 21.00
CA ASP A 178 2.17 -37.25 21.86
C ASP A 178 0.95 -36.30 21.85
N CYS A 179 -0.05 -36.64 21.04
CA CYS A 179 -1.39 -36.06 21.14
C CYS A 179 -2.37 -37.22 21.10
N THR A 180 -2.89 -37.52 22.29
CA THR A 180 -3.82 -38.59 22.57
C THR A 180 -5.24 -38.25 22.12
N LYS A 181 -6.00 -39.33 21.84
CA LYS A 181 -7.46 -39.49 21.81
C LYS A 181 -8.18 -39.25 20.47
N LYS A 182 -8.43 -40.39 19.80
CA LYS A 182 -9.65 -40.66 19.03
C LYS A 182 -10.88 -40.56 19.94
N ASN A 183 -11.92 -39.89 19.46
CA ASN A 183 -13.31 -40.19 19.81
C ASN A 183 -14.04 -40.44 18.48
N ASP A 184 -14.77 -41.58 18.50
CA ASP A 184 -15.78 -42.11 17.57
C ASP A 184 -15.37 -42.49 16.14
#